data_AF-A0A1H5UF68-F1
#
_entry.id   AF-A0A1H5UF68-F1
#
_cell.length_a   1.000
_cell.length_b   1.000
_cell.length_c   1.000
_cell.angle_alpha   90.00
_cell.angle_beta   90.00
_cell.angle_gamma   90.00
#
_symmetry.space_group_name_H-M   'P 1'
#
loop_
_entity.id
_entity.type
_entity.pdbx_description
1 polymer ?
#
loop_
_entity_poly.entity_id
_entity_poly.type
_entity_poly.pdbx_seq_one_letter_code
_entity_poly.pdbx_strand_id
1 'polypeptide(L)'
;MDVLAFIAKDITFPVITQEELDKNYEGKWDIYLASGPHLHDYLQEMNKEVLSKYDVMSLAEGAGMIKVTALNFVDANRKEVNMGYHFDGVSLGYVAGYFKKINPNWSIIEFKKIYSDWDAVYDKKGWGTIYLGNHDQPRMTSSWGNDSPQFRELSSKMLTTFLLSMKGTPYYYNGDEIGMVNAKFDKIEDYRDIETLAEYQRLKNTVGVLQQFIKNQKTDGARDNGRTPFQWDTTKNAGFSTVAPWLNVNNNYTTVNAAEQEKDPNSVLNYFRKMVKLRKKTLC
;
A
#
# COMPACT_ATOMS: atom_id res chain seq x y z
N MET A 1 -11.68 -6.40 -0.16
CA MET A 1 -12.20 -7.02 -1.39
C MET A 1 -11.22 -6.65 -2.49
N ASP A 2 -10.49 -7.64 -2.97
CA ASP A 2 -9.38 -7.50 -3.92
C ASP A 2 -9.88 -7.00 -5.28
N VAL A 3 -9.24 -5.97 -5.84
CA VAL A 3 -9.56 -5.31 -7.12
C VAL A 3 -11.06 -5.18 -7.42
N LEU A 4 -11.86 -4.85 -6.40
CA LEU A 4 -13.33 -4.92 -6.46
C LEU A 4 -13.93 -4.09 -7.59
N ALA A 5 -13.34 -2.92 -7.87
CA ALA A 5 -13.84 -2.03 -8.91
C ALA A 5 -13.82 -2.68 -10.31
N PHE A 6 -13.00 -3.70 -10.52
CA PHE A 6 -12.82 -4.30 -11.84
C PHE A 6 -13.85 -5.39 -12.16
N ILE A 7 -14.77 -5.73 -11.26
CA ILE A 7 -15.64 -6.91 -11.45
C ILE A 7 -16.61 -6.77 -12.63
N ALA A 8 -17.05 -5.55 -12.97
CA ALA A 8 -17.97 -5.29 -14.08
C ALA A 8 -17.21 -4.96 -15.36
N LYS A 9 -17.52 -5.66 -16.46
CA LYS A 9 -16.89 -5.45 -17.77
C LYS A 9 -17.94 -4.97 -18.78
N ASP A 10 -17.49 -4.19 -19.76
CA ASP A 10 -18.23 -4.01 -21.01
C ASP A 10 -18.13 -5.31 -21.82
N ILE A 11 -19.27 -6.00 -21.99
CA ILE A 11 -19.35 -7.29 -22.66
C ILE A 11 -19.30 -7.19 -24.19
N THR A 12 -19.30 -5.98 -24.75
CA THR A 12 -19.04 -5.78 -26.17
C THR A 12 -17.54 -5.89 -26.49
N PHE A 13 -16.68 -5.85 -25.46
CA PHE A 13 -15.22 -5.90 -25.55
C PHE A 13 -14.68 -4.95 -26.63
N PRO A 14 -14.98 -3.64 -26.53
CA PRO A 14 -14.57 -2.69 -27.54
C PRO A 14 -13.04 -2.57 -27.55
N VAL A 15 -12.48 -2.36 -28.74
CA VAL A 15 -11.07 -1.99 -28.86
C VAL A 15 -10.93 -0.57 -28.34
N ILE A 16 -10.18 -0.38 -27.26
CA ILE A 16 -9.88 0.93 -26.70
C ILE A 16 -8.55 1.43 -27.28
N THR A 17 -8.61 2.55 -27.98
CA THR A 17 -7.44 3.26 -28.49
C THR A 17 -6.76 4.07 -27.37
N GLN A 18 -5.47 4.41 -27.54
CA GLN A 18 -4.78 5.27 -26.59
C GLN A 18 -5.45 6.65 -26.49
N GLU A 19 -5.95 7.19 -27.60
CA GLU A 19 -6.67 8.48 -27.61
C GLU A 19 -7.93 8.44 -26.74
N GLU A 20 -8.71 7.36 -26.82
CA GLU A 20 -9.89 7.16 -25.96
C GLU A 20 -9.52 7.00 -24.49
N LEU A 21 -8.42 6.28 -24.21
CA LEU A 21 -7.90 6.11 -22.86
C LEU A 21 -7.47 7.44 -22.26
N ASP A 22 -6.70 8.24 -22.99
CA ASP A 22 -6.22 9.56 -22.57
C ASP A 22 -7.39 10.52 -22.31
N LYS A 23 -8.35 10.54 -23.24
CA LYS A 23 -9.50 11.45 -23.20
C LYS A 23 -10.49 11.13 -22.08
N ASN A 24 -10.82 9.86 -21.89
CA ASN A 24 -11.92 9.46 -21.01
C ASN A 24 -11.46 8.92 -19.65
N TYR A 25 -10.20 8.48 -19.54
CA TYR A 25 -9.68 7.76 -18.37
C TYR A 25 -8.29 8.24 -17.93
N GLU A 26 -7.90 9.47 -18.29
CA GLU A 26 -6.60 10.07 -17.94
C GLU A 26 -5.38 9.25 -18.40
N GLY A 27 -5.54 8.41 -19.43
CA GLY A 27 -4.49 7.52 -19.93
C GLY A 27 -4.26 6.30 -19.03
N LYS A 28 -5.16 6.04 -18.08
CA LYS A 28 -5.01 5.02 -17.04
C LYS A 28 -5.99 3.85 -17.21
N TRP A 29 -5.43 2.66 -17.39
CA TRP A 29 -6.19 1.43 -17.58
C TRP A 29 -7.00 1.00 -16.35
N ASP A 30 -6.52 1.29 -15.14
CA ASP A 30 -7.23 0.96 -13.91
C ASP A 30 -8.53 1.77 -13.78
N ILE A 31 -8.55 3.04 -14.18
CA ILE A 31 -9.79 3.84 -14.22
C ILE A 31 -10.78 3.26 -15.23
N TYR A 32 -10.32 2.88 -16.44
CA TYR A 32 -11.19 2.23 -17.43
C TYR A 32 -11.79 0.92 -16.89
N LEU A 33 -10.95 0.04 -16.34
CA LEU A 33 -11.39 -1.24 -15.78
C LEU A 33 -12.33 -1.07 -14.58
N ALA A 34 -12.20 0.03 -13.83
CA ALA A 34 -13.09 0.42 -12.73
C ALA A 34 -14.39 1.10 -13.17
N SER A 35 -14.59 1.34 -14.47
CA SER A 35 -15.74 2.10 -15.01
C SER A 35 -16.81 1.19 -15.66
N GLY A 36 -16.85 -0.10 -15.28
CA GLY A 36 -17.80 -1.06 -15.84
C GLY A 36 -19.27 -0.68 -15.59
N PRO A 37 -20.17 -0.85 -16.59
CA PRO A 37 -21.53 -0.29 -16.57
C PRO A 37 -22.42 -0.83 -15.43
N HIS A 38 -22.18 -2.05 -14.96
CA HIS A 38 -22.95 -2.71 -13.89
C HIS A 38 -22.23 -2.79 -12.56
N LEU A 39 -21.12 -2.05 -12.38
CA LEU A 39 -20.31 -2.15 -11.17
C LEU A 39 -21.15 -1.92 -9.91
N HIS A 40 -21.84 -0.79 -9.85
CA HIS A 40 -22.62 -0.42 -8.67
C HIS A 40 -23.88 -1.28 -8.50
N ASP A 41 -24.46 -1.83 -9.57
CA ASP A 41 -25.55 -2.80 -9.48
C ASP A 41 -25.10 -4.05 -8.72
N TYR A 42 -23.92 -4.59 -9.06
CA TYR A 42 -23.34 -5.76 -8.38
C TYR A 42 -22.96 -5.46 -6.93
N LEU A 43 -22.47 -4.26 -6.63
CA LEU A 43 -22.12 -3.88 -5.26
C LEU A 43 -23.37 -3.76 -4.37
N GLN A 44 -24.45 -3.19 -4.90
CA GLN A 44 -25.72 -3.08 -4.19
C GLN A 44 -26.38 -4.46 -4.01
N GLU A 45 -26.30 -5.33 -5.02
CA GLU A 45 -26.74 -6.72 -4.92
C GLU A 45 -25.94 -7.47 -3.83
N MET A 46 -24.61 -7.40 -3.85
CA MET A 46 -23.74 -8.02 -2.84
C MET A 46 -24.07 -7.52 -1.43
N ASN A 47 -24.32 -6.22 -1.26
CA ASN A 47 -24.73 -5.65 0.02
C ASN A 47 -26.07 -6.20 0.49
N LYS A 48 -27.09 -6.14 -0.38
CA LYS A 48 -28.45 -6.62 -0.09
C LYS A 48 -28.47 -8.11 0.24
N GLU A 49 -27.74 -8.91 -0.53
CA GLU A 49 -27.82 -10.37 -0.42
C GLU A 49 -26.87 -10.94 0.64
N VAL A 50 -25.81 -10.22 1.01
CA VAL A 50 -24.82 -10.72 1.98
C VAL A 50 -24.45 -9.68 3.04
N LEU A 51 -23.80 -8.57 2.68
CA LEU A 51 -23.10 -7.72 3.66
C LEU A 51 -24.05 -7.14 4.72
N SER A 52 -25.26 -6.75 4.32
CA SER A 52 -26.27 -6.17 5.22
C SER A 52 -26.88 -7.16 6.21
N LYS A 53 -26.63 -8.47 6.06
CA LYS A 53 -27.14 -9.53 6.93
C LYS A 53 -26.23 -9.83 8.12
N TYR A 54 -25.06 -9.18 8.20
CA TYR A 54 -24.06 -9.42 9.24
C TYR A 54 -23.51 -8.10 9.80
N ASP A 55 -23.07 -8.12 11.05
CA ASP A 55 -22.27 -7.04 11.64
C ASP A 55 -20.82 -7.17 11.20
N VAL A 56 -20.56 -6.69 9.98
CA VAL A 56 -19.25 -6.77 9.33
C VAL A 56 -18.85 -5.43 8.73
N MET A 57 -17.54 -5.23 8.59
CA MET A 57 -16.97 -4.11 7.85
C MET A 57 -16.45 -4.60 6.49
N SER A 58 -16.78 -3.85 5.45
CA SER A 58 -16.36 -4.08 4.06
C SER A 58 -15.41 -2.98 3.58
N LEU A 59 -14.31 -3.42 2.96
CA LEU A 59 -13.29 -2.56 2.39
C LEU A 59 -13.09 -2.93 0.91
N ALA A 60 -13.21 -1.96 0.01
CA ALA A 60 -12.78 -2.11 -1.38
C ALA A 60 -11.30 -1.72 -1.51
N GLU A 61 -10.52 -2.58 -2.17
CA GLU A 61 -9.27 -2.10 -2.78
C GLU A 61 -9.62 -1.15 -3.93
N GLY A 62 -9.14 0.09 -3.86
CA GLY A 62 -9.53 1.15 -4.79
C GLY A 62 -8.62 1.26 -6.01
N ALA A 63 -8.29 0.14 -6.65
CA ALA A 63 -7.71 0.17 -7.99
C ALA A 63 -8.72 0.88 -8.92
N GLY A 64 -8.30 1.96 -9.59
CA GLY A 64 -9.20 2.82 -10.37
C GLY A 64 -10.19 3.68 -9.55
N MET A 65 -10.08 3.71 -8.22
CA MET A 65 -10.88 4.62 -7.39
C MET A 65 -10.29 6.04 -7.42
N ILE A 66 -11.05 6.98 -7.98
CA ILE A 66 -10.67 8.39 -8.06
C ILE A 66 -11.57 9.25 -7.18
N LYS A 67 -11.08 10.42 -6.76
CA LYS A 67 -11.77 11.33 -5.84
C LYS A 67 -13.21 11.66 -6.28
N VAL A 68 -13.44 11.81 -7.58
CA VAL A 68 -14.75 12.16 -8.16
C VAL A 68 -15.79 11.05 -8.00
N THR A 69 -15.37 9.78 -8.03
CA THR A 69 -16.27 8.61 -7.98
C THR A 69 -16.21 7.86 -6.67
N ALA A 70 -15.29 8.20 -5.76
CA ALA A 70 -15.08 7.50 -4.49
C ALA A 70 -16.36 7.37 -3.65
N LEU A 71 -17.17 8.44 -3.58
CA LEU A 71 -18.45 8.41 -2.84
C LEU A 71 -19.47 7.44 -3.43
N ASN A 72 -19.36 7.05 -4.71
CA ASN A 72 -20.23 6.02 -5.26
C ASN A 72 -20.04 4.69 -4.52
N PHE A 73 -18.82 4.39 -4.07
CA PHE A 73 -18.52 3.16 -3.34
C PHE A 73 -18.90 3.24 -1.86
N VAL A 74 -18.66 4.39 -1.21
CA VAL A 74 -18.62 4.47 0.26
C VAL A 74 -19.70 5.35 0.89
N ASP A 75 -20.53 6.08 0.13
CA ASP A 75 -21.68 6.77 0.71
C ASP A 75 -22.67 5.73 1.28
N ALA A 76 -22.89 5.78 2.59
CA ALA A 76 -23.78 4.86 3.31
C ALA A 76 -25.20 4.80 2.72
N ASN A 77 -25.69 5.88 2.08
CA ASN A 77 -27.00 5.90 1.45
C ASN A 77 -27.09 5.01 0.21
N ARG A 78 -25.96 4.70 -0.43
CA ARG A 78 -25.88 3.84 -1.62
C ARG A 78 -25.86 2.36 -1.26
N LYS A 79 -25.60 2.01 0.00
CA LYS A 79 -25.57 0.63 0.50
C LYS A 79 -24.68 -0.28 -0.35
N GLU A 80 -23.43 0.14 -0.56
CA GLU A 80 -22.42 -0.63 -1.29
C GLU A 80 -21.38 -1.17 -0.29
N VAL A 81 -20.22 -0.53 -0.17
CA VAL A 81 -19.18 -0.90 0.81
C VAL A 81 -18.98 0.19 1.86
N ASN A 82 -18.37 -0.14 3.01
CA ASN A 82 -18.18 0.83 4.08
C ASN A 82 -17.04 1.82 3.81
N MET A 83 -15.98 1.36 3.15
CA MET A 83 -14.77 2.14 2.91
C MET A 83 -13.97 1.60 1.71
N GLY A 84 -13.04 2.42 1.22
CA GLY A 84 -12.07 2.04 0.20
C GLY A 84 -10.73 2.73 0.40
N TYR A 85 -9.65 2.14 -0.12
CA TYR A 85 -8.34 2.80 -0.16
C TYR A 85 -7.96 3.16 -1.59
N HIS A 86 -7.42 4.36 -1.78
CA HIS A 86 -6.96 4.86 -3.09
C HIS A 86 -5.46 4.59 -3.28
N PHE A 87 -4.99 4.57 -4.53
CA PHE A 87 -3.57 4.40 -4.83
C PHE A 87 -2.79 5.72 -4.97
N ASP A 88 -3.44 6.89 -5.04
CA ASP A 88 -2.75 8.18 -5.29
C ASP A 88 -1.54 8.42 -4.36
N GLY A 89 -1.68 8.09 -3.06
CA GLY A 89 -0.62 8.32 -2.07
C GLY A 89 0.60 7.45 -2.34
N VAL A 90 0.39 6.14 -2.57
CA VAL A 90 1.48 5.19 -2.84
C VAL A 90 2.01 5.26 -4.26
N SER A 91 1.27 5.89 -5.17
CA SER A 91 1.69 6.13 -6.55
C SER A 91 2.52 7.40 -6.72
N LEU A 92 2.61 8.24 -5.69
CA LEU A 92 3.35 9.49 -5.74
C LEU A 92 4.83 9.24 -6.10
N GLY A 93 5.30 9.96 -7.12
CA GLY A 93 6.69 9.91 -7.54
C GLY A 93 7.01 8.79 -8.54
N TYR A 94 6.09 7.87 -8.86
CA TYR A 94 6.35 6.93 -9.95
C TYR A 94 6.54 7.66 -11.28
N VAL A 95 7.56 7.26 -12.02
CA VAL A 95 7.90 7.86 -13.31
C VAL A 95 7.10 7.17 -14.41
N ALA A 96 6.27 7.94 -15.10
CA ALA A 96 5.48 7.45 -16.22
C ALA A 96 6.35 6.74 -17.29
N GLY A 97 5.85 5.62 -17.82
CA GLY A 97 6.57 4.81 -18.81
C GLY A 97 7.65 3.89 -18.25
N TYR A 98 7.90 3.89 -16.93
CA TYR A 98 8.83 2.98 -16.29
C TYR A 98 8.11 1.99 -15.37
N PHE A 99 8.60 0.75 -15.33
CA PHE A 99 8.12 -0.23 -14.36
C PHE A 99 8.56 0.14 -12.94
N LYS A 100 7.59 0.58 -12.13
CA LYS A 100 7.72 0.88 -10.68
C LYS A 100 9.02 1.60 -10.31
N LYS A 101 9.39 2.60 -11.10
CA LYS A 101 10.55 3.47 -10.83
C LYS A 101 10.07 4.72 -10.11
N ILE A 102 10.58 4.98 -8.92
CA ILE A 102 10.29 6.22 -8.20
C ILE A 102 11.29 7.32 -8.57
N ASN A 103 10.81 8.57 -8.61
CA ASN A 103 11.64 9.76 -8.59
C ASN A 103 12.09 10.02 -7.14
N PRO A 104 13.40 10.00 -6.84
CA PRO A 104 13.89 10.25 -5.48
C PRO A 104 13.58 11.67 -4.97
N ASN A 105 13.20 12.60 -5.85
CA ASN A 105 12.86 13.98 -5.54
C ASN A 105 11.35 14.23 -5.58
N TRP A 106 10.54 13.26 -5.15
CA TRP A 106 9.09 13.46 -5.01
C TRP A 106 8.80 14.58 -3.99
N SER A 107 7.65 15.25 -4.16
CA SER A 107 7.34 16.46 -3.40
C SER A 107 6.56 16.16 -2.12
N ILE A 108 7.10 16.56 -0.97
CA ILE A 108 6.36 16.53 0.30
C ILE A 108 5.12 17.44 0.29
N ILE A 109 5.13 18.48 -0.53
CA ILE A 109 3.96 19.37 -0.71
C ILE A 109 2.86 18.60 -1.44
N GLU A 110 3.21 17.84 -2.48
CA GLU A 110 2.27 17.01 -3.22
C GLU A 110 1.73 15.87 -2.37
N PHE A 111 2.60 15.19 -1.59
CA PHE A 111 2.19 14.19 -0.61
C PHE A 111 1.10 14.75 0.33
N LYS A 112 1.37 15.90 0.96
CA LYS A 112 0.39 16.55 1.85
C LYS A 112 -0.91 16.89 1.10
N LYS A 113 -0.80 17.43 -0.11
CA LYS A 113 -1.96 17.78 -0.93
C LYS A 113 -2.83 16.55 -1.23
N ILE A 114 -2.24 15.41 -1.59
CA ILE A 114 -2.99 14.17 -1.88
C ILE A 114 -3.86 13.78 -0.68
N TYR A 115 -3.27 13.69 0.52
CA TYR A 115 -4.03 13.27 1.70
C TYR A 115 -5.05 14.32 2.15
N SER A 116 -4.76 15.62 2.03
CA SER A 116 -5.75 16.68 2.31
C SER A 116 -6.92 16.66 1.33
N ASP A 117 -6.65 16.45 0.03
CA ASP A 117 -7.69 16.35 -0.98
C ASP A 117 -8.60 15.14 -0.73
N TRP A 118 -8.02 13.98 -0.37
CA TRP A 118 -8.78 12.77 -0.07
C TRP A 118 -9.57 12.89 1.22
N ASP A 119 -9.04 13.53 2.26
CA ASP A 119 -9.81 13.84 3.48
C ASP A 119 -11.04 14.70 3.17
N ALA A 120 -10.89 15.71 2.30
CA ALA A 120 -11.98 16.58 1.88
C ALA A 120 -13.10 15.86 1.11
N VAL A 121 -12.80 14.79 0.37
CA VAL A 121 -13.82 13.95 -0.29
C VAL A 121 -14.80 13.37 0.74
N TYR A 122 -14.30 13.00 1.91
CA TYR A 122 -15.08 12.34 2.97
C TYR A 122 -15.53 13.31 4.07
N ASP A 123 -15.54 14.62 3.81
CA ASP A 123 -15.89 15.63 4.81
C ASP A 123 -17.33 15.45 5.32
N LYS A 124 -18.28 15.29 4.39
CA LYS A 124 -19.73 15.24 4.68
C LYS A 124 -20.32 13.84 4.67
N LYS A 125 -19.74 12.91 3.90
CA LYS A 125 -20.29 11.58 3.64
C LYS A 125 -19.18 10.59 3.37
N GLY A 126 -19.51 9.30 3.50
CA GLY A 126 -18.57 8.21 3.27
C GLY A 126 -17.51 8.10 4.36
N TRP A 127 -16.64 7.11 4.22
CA TRP A 127 -15.55 6.89 5.16
C TRP A 127 -14.27 6.49 4.44
N GLY A 128 -13.24 7.31 4.63
CA GLY A 128 -11.92 7.08 4.05
C GLY A 128 -11.06 6.13 4.85
N THR A 129 -9.98 5.70 4.22
CA THR A 129 -8.91 4.92 4.85
C THR A 129 -7.57 5.61 4.61
N ILE A 130 -6.58 5.25 5.41
CA ILE A 130 -5.20 5.72 5.23
C ILE A 130 -4.22 4.60 5.47
N TYR A 131 -3.24 4.46 4.58
CA TYR A 131 -2.16 3.48 4.67
C TYR A 131 -0.91 4.05 3.99
N LEU A 132 0.27 3.56 4.37
CA LEU A 132 1.55 3.95 3.77
C LEU A 132 2.38 2.76 3.29
N GLY A 133 1.89 1.55 3.51
CA GLY A 133 2.51 0.29 3.15
C GLY A 133 1.47 -0.84 3.24
N ASN A 134 1.67 -1.89 2.46
CA ASN A 134 0.91 -3.13 2.50
C ASN A 134 1.76 -4.23 1.83
N HIS A 135 1.18 -5.40 1.57
CA HIS A 135 1.89 -6.51 0.93
C HIS A 135 2.25 -6.32 -0.56
N ASP A 136 1.68 -5.33 -1.24
CA ASP A 136 1.99 -4.95 -2.63
C ASP A 136 2.82 -3.67 -2.72
N GLN A 137 3.13 -3.05 -1.59
CA GLN A 137 3.92 -1.83 -1.50
C GLN A 137 5.20 -2.10 -0.69
N PRO A 138 6.29 -1.36 -0.96
CA PRO A 138 7.45 -1.29 -0.09
C PRO A 138 7.10 -0.81 1.34
N ARG A 139 8.06 -0.97 2.27
CA ARG A 139 7.90 -0.60 3.68
C ARG A 139 7.83 0.91 3.83
N MET A 140 6.85 1.41 4.60
CA MET A 140 6.61 2.86 4.71
C MET A 140 7.85 3.65 5.18
N THR A 141 8.68 3.07 6.06
CA THR A 141 9.89 3.72 6.60
C THR A 141 10.93 3.97 5.50
N SER A 142 11.04 3.05 4.54
CA SER A 142 11.97 3.16 3.41
C SER A 142 11.44 4.09 2.33
N SER A 143 10.13 4.06 2.06
CA SER A 143 9.52 4.84 0.97
C SER A 143 9.30 6.31 1.33
N TRP A 144 8.82 6.57 2.55
CA TRP A 144 8.35 7.91 2.97
C TRP A 144 9.21 8.54 4.06
N GLY A 145 10.26 7.83 4.49
CA GLY A 145 11.14 8.23 5.59
C GLY A 145 12.61 8.10 5.22
N ASN A 146 13.44 7.85 6.23
CA ASN A 146 14.84 7.54 6.08
C ASN A 146 15.14 6.26 6.87
N ASP A 147 15.46 5.18 6.16
CA ASP A 147 15.68 3.87 6.75
C ASP A 147 17.14 3.60 7.17
N SER A 148 18.00 4.63 7.13
CA SER A 148 19.34 4.53 7.71
C SER A 148 19.27 4.33 9.23
N PRO A 149 20.23 3.62 9.84
CA PRO A 149 20.21 3.33 11.28
C PRO A 149 20.02 4.55 12.17
N GLN A 150 20.56 5.72 11.78
CA GLN A 150 20.46 6.97 12.52
C GLN A 150 19.04 7.55 12.57
N PHE A 151 18.26 7.40 11.48
CA PHE A 151 16.98 8.09 11.33
C PHE A 151 15.76 7.16 11.29
N ARG A 152 15.95 5.85 11.11
CA ARG A 152 14.89 4.84 10.98
C ARG A 152 13.79 4.99 12.02
N GLU A 153 14.17 5.07 13.30
CA GLU A 153 13.18 5.17 14.37
C GLU A 153 12.43 6.50 14.37
N LEU A 154 13.12 7.61 14.13
CA LEU A 154 12.52 8.94 14.09
C LEU A 154 11.54 9.02 12.91
N SER A 155 11.95 8.54 11.74
CA SER A 155 11.11 8.46 10.54
C SER A 155 9.89 7.57 10.78
N SER A 156 10.07 6.38 11.34
CA SER A 156 8.95 5.46 11.59
C SER A 156 7.95 6.04 12.61
N LYS A 157 8.41 6.66 13.70
CA LYS A 157 7.55 7.35 14.68
C LYS A 157 6.82 8.55 14.08
N MET A 158 7.48 9.31 13.20
CA MET A 158 6.85 10.42 12.47
C MET A 158 5.72 9.92 11.55
N LEU A 159 5.97 8.87 10.76
CA LEU A 159 4.96 8.27 9.88
C LEU A 159 3.82 7.63 10.68
N THR A 160 4.12 7.00 11.82
CA THR A 160 3.12 6.51 12.78
C THR A 160 2.20 7.63 13.24
N THR A 161 2.78 8.79 13.57
CA THR A 161 2.03 9.98 14.02
C THR A 161 1.10 10.46 12.92
N PHE A 162 1.62 10.64 11.72
CA PHE A 162 0.84 11.05 10.55
C PHE A 162 -0.34 10.09 10.32
N LEU A 163 -0.08 8.79 10.21
CA LEU A 163 -1.08 7.80 9.87
C LEU A 163 -2.16 7.67 10.97
N LEU A 164 -1.76 7.67 12.25
CA LEU A 164 -2.70 7.51 13.37
C LEU A 164 -3.39 8.81 13.82
N SER A 165 -3.05 9.97 13.24
CA SER A 165 -3.71 11.26 13.52
C SER A 165 -4.67 11.72 12.43
N MET A 166 -4.65 11.10 11.25
CA MET A 166 -5.58 11.39 10.15
C MET A 166 -7.01 10.90 10.43
N LYS A 167 -8.00 11.57 9.84
CA LYS A 167 -9.40 11.13 9.83
C LYS A 167 -9.56 9.90 8.92
N GLY A 168 -10.44 8.98 9.31
CA GLY A 168 -10.67 7.71 8.61
C GLY A 168 -10.18 6.48 9.37
N THR A 169 -10.16 5.33 8.71
CA THR A 169 -9.62 4.08 9.27
C THR A 169 -8.16 3.89 8.87
N PRO A 170 -7.20 4.01 9.80
CA PRO A 170 -5.80 3.70 9.51
C PRO A 170 -5.58 2.21 9.35
N TYR A 171 -4.87 1.82 8.30
CA TYR A 171 -4.32 0.48 8.10
C TYR A 171 -2.83 0.52 8.33
N TYR A 172 -2.37 -0.37 9.20
CA TYR A 172 -0.98 -0.47 9.63
C TYR A 172 -0.48 -1.86 9.28
N TYR A 173 0.58 -1.95 8.50
CA TYR A 173 1.02 -3.22 7.93
C TYR A 173 2.04 -3.93 8.84
N ASN A 174 2.01 -5.26 8.85
CA ASN A 174 2.77 -6.05 9.82
C ASN A 174 4.28 -5.77 9.69
N GLY A 175 4.92 -5.33 10.77
CA GLY A 175 6.33 -4.98 10.79
C GLY A 175 6.59 -3.47 10.75
N ASP A 176 5.63 -2.67 10.30
CA ASP A 176 5.73 -1.21 10.36
C ASP A 176 5.77 -0.72 11.82
N GLU A 177 5.24 -1.50 12.77
CA GLU A 177 5.19 -1.17 14.20
C GLU A 177 6.53 -1.36 14.89
N ILE A 178 7.41 -2.16 14.30
CA ILE A 178 8.81 -2.26 14.71
C ILE A 178 9.72 -1.48 13.76
N GLY A 179 9.17 -0.77 12.78
CA GLY A 179 9.92 0.00 11.79
C GLY A 179 10.80 -0.90 10.91
N MET A 180 10.24 -2.02 10.41
CA MET A 180 10.86 -2.81 9.33
C MET A 180 11.09 -1.94 8.09
N VAL A 181 12.09 -2.33 7.31
CA VAL A 181 12.60 -1.57 6.15
C VAL A 181 12.75 -2.52 4.97
N ASN A 182 12.87 -1.96 3.77
CA ASN A 182 13.02 -2.73 2.55
C ASN A 182 14.16 -3.75 2.63
N ALA A 183 13.97 -4.89 1.98
CA ALA A 183 14.94 -5.99 1.97
C ALA A 183 16.21 -5.63 1.17
N LYS A 184 16.04 -4.80 0.12
CA LYS A 184 17.12 -4.29 -0.74
C LYS A 184 17.98 -5.39 -1.37
N PHE A 185 17.37 -6.51 -1.78
CA PHE A 185 18.09 -7.63 -2.38
C PHE A 185 18.92 -7.22 -3.60
N ASP A 186 20.15 -7.73 -3.67
CA ASP A 186 21.12 -7.44 -4.72
C ASP A 186 20.93 -8.27 -5.98
N LYS A 187 20.29 -9.43 -5.86
CA LYS A 187 20.24 -10.45 -6.90
C LYS A 187 18.79 -10.82 -7.21
N ILE A 188 18.50 -11.11 -8.49
CA ILE A 188 17.15 -11.48 -8.90
C ILE A 188 16.69 -12.79 -8.25
N GLU A 189 17.64 -13.69 -7.95
CA GLU A 189 17.41 -14.99 -7.33
C GLU A 189 16.93 -14.89 -5.87
N ASP A 190 17.03 -13.72 -5.25
CA ASP A 190 16.52 -13.46 -3.91
C ASP A 190 15.06 -12.98 -3.92
N TYR A 191 14.54 -12.55 -5.09
CA TYR A 191 13.14 -12.20 -5.27
C TYR A 191 12.28 -13.45 -5.54
N ARG A 192 11.02 -13.40 -5.14
CA ARG A 192 10.01 -14.46 -5.31
C ARG A 192 8.78 -13.96 -6.04
N ASP A 193 8.55 -12.66 -6.07
CA ASP A 193 7.36 -12.08 -6.66
C ASP A 193 7.27 -12.30 -8.17
N ILE A 194 6.13 -12.80 -8.62
CA ILE A 194 5.89 -13.12 -10.03
C ILE A 194 5.94 -11.87 -10.92
N GLU A 195 5.53 -10.71 -10.42
CA GLU A 195 5.55 -9.45 -11.18
C GLU A 195 6.99 -8.98 -11.40
N THR A 196 7.81 -8.94 -10.34
CA THR A 196 9.25 -8.66 -10.44
C THR A 196 9.97 -9.66 -11.35
N LEU A 197 9.70 -10.96 -11.20
CA LEU A 197 10.36 -12.00 -12.00
C LEU A 197 9.94 -11.94 -13.47
N ALA A 198 8.65 -11.71 -13.76
CA ALA A 198 8.16 -11.58 -15.13
C ALA A 198 8.77 -10.35 -15.83
N GLU A 199 8.84 -9.21 -15.14
CA GLU A 199 9.46 -8.01 -15.70
C GLU A 199 10.96 -8.21 -15.94
N TYR A 200 11.66 -8.87 -15.00
CA TYR A 200 13.04 -9.26 -15.22
C TYR A 200 13.21 -10.12 -16.49
N GLN A 201 12.34 -11.13 -16.69
CA GLN A 201 12.39 -11.97 -17.88
C GLN A 201 12.15 -11.17 -19.18
N ARG A 202 11.29 -10.15 -19.15
CA ARG A 202 11.04 -9.24 -20.27
C ARG A 202 12.28 -8.40 -20.60
N LEU A 203 13.02 -7.97 -19.57
CA LEU A 203 14.17 -7.07 -19.69
C LEU A 203 15.52 -7.77 -19.84
N LYS A 204 15.63 -9.09 -19.60
CA LYS A 204 16.93 -9.80 -19.49
C LYS A 204 17.85 -9.70 -20.70
N ASN A 205 17.29 -9.50 -21.88
CA ASN A 205 18.05 -9.37 -23.13
C ASN A 205 18.30 -7.91 -23.53
N THR A 206 17.87 -6.94 -22.71
CA THR A 206 18.04 -5.51 -22.98
C THR A 206 19.32 -4.99 -22.33
N VAL A 207 20.29 -4.60 -23.16
CA VAL A 207 21.60 -4.12 -22.73
C VAL A 207 21.48 -2.92 -21.79
N GLY A 208 22.16 -2.97 -20.64
CA GLY A 208 22.27 -1.85 -19.70
C GLY A 208 21.04 -1.60 -18.79
N VAL A 209 19.94 -2.33 -18.96
CA VAL A 209 18.69 -2.07 -18.21
C VAL A 209 18.65 -2.81 -16.87
N LEU A 210 19.23 -4.00 -16.79
CA LEU A 210 19.10 -4.87 -15.61
C LEU A 210 19.66 -4.27 -14.32
N GLN A 211 20.79 -3.57 -14.39
CA GLN A 211 21.37 -2.91 -13.22
C GLN A 211 20.43 -1.83 -12.65
N GLN A 212 19.84 -1.03 -13.54
CA GLN A 212 18.87 -0.01 -13.13
C GLN A 212 17.56 -0.64 -12.64
N PHE A 213 17.11 -1.73 -13.27
CA PHE A 213 15.95 -2.48 -12.81
C PHE A 213 16.14 -2.98 -11.37
N ILE A 214 17.25 -3.68 -11.07
CA ILE A 214 17.55 -4.15 -9.71
C ILE A 214 17.66 -2.98 -8.73
N LYS A 215 18.27 -1.85 -9.14
CA LYS A 215 18.32 -0.64 -8.30
C LYS A 215 16.92 -0.13 -7.94
N ASN A 216 15.98 -0.13 -8.89
CA ASN A 216 14.60 0.25 -8.62
C ASN A 216 13.90 -0.74 -7.70
N GLN A 217 14.16 -2.05 -7.84
CA GLN A 217 13.58 -3.08 -6.96
C GLN A 217 13.99 -2.91 -5.49
N LYS A 218 15.19 -2.38 -5.22
CA LYS A 218 15.64 -2.09 -3.85
C LYS A 218 14.90 -0.93 -3.17
N THR A 219 14.32 -0.02 -3.94
CA THR A 219 13.50 1.07 -3.42
C THR A 219 12.04 0.64 -3.49
N ASP A 220 11.26 1.19 -4.41
CA ASP A 220 9.81 1.05 -4.46
C ASP A 220 9.35 0.07 -5.55
N GLY A 221 10.30 -0.56 -6.24
CA GLY A 221 10.02 -1.41 -7.39
C GLY A 221 9.45 -2.78 -7.05
N ALA A 222 9.82 -3.37 -5.90
CA ALA A 222 9.50 -4.76 -5.57
C ALA A 222 8.53 -4.89 -4.40
N ARG A 223 7.49 -5.70 -4.62
CA ARG A 223 6.52 -6.06 -3.57
C ARG A 223 7.15 -6.92 -2.48
N ASP A 224 8.18 -7.69 -2.82
CA ASP A 224 8.92 -8.50 -1.84
C ASP A 224 9.55 -7.70 -0.69
N ASN A 225 9.77 -6.39 -0.87
CA ASN A 225 10.18 -5.50 0.22
C ASN A 225 9.17 -5.48 1.37
N GLY A 226 7.87 -5.56 1.06
CA GLY A 226 6.79 -5.68 2.03
C GLY A 226 6.55 -7.12 2.52
N ARG A 227 7.20 -8.14 1.94
CA ARG A 227 6.85 -9.55 2.17
C ARG A 227 7.91 -10.35 2.94
N THR A 228 9.05 -9.75 3.26
CA THR A 228 10.06 -10.41 4.08
C THR A 228 9.45 -10.88 5.41
N PRO A 229 9.87 -12.06 5.91
CA PRO A 229 9.35 -12.58 7.18
C PRO A 229 9.46 -11.58 8.32
N PHE A 230 8.45 -11.59 9.19
CA PHE A 230 8.41 -10.73 10.37
C PHE A 230 9.60 -11.03 11.31
N GLN A 231 10.16 -9.97 11.92
CA GLN A 231 11.36 -10.04 12.74
C GLN A 231 10.97 -10.14 14.23
N TRP A 232 10.78 -11.36 14.73
CA TRP A 232 10.34 -11.59 16.12
C TRP A 232 11.45 -11.35 17.14
N ASP A 233 12.62 -11.93 16.91
CA ASP A 233 13.75 -11.86 17.85
C ASP A 233 15.11 -11.93 17.12
N THR A 234 16.20 -12.11 17.87
CA THR A 234 17.58 -12.20 17.36
C THR A 234 18.04 -13.62 17.03
N THR A 235 17.17 -14.62 17.14
CA THR A 235 17.50 -16.01 16.82
C THR A 235 17.49 -16.26 15.32
N LYS A 236 17.87 -17.47 14.89
CA LYS A 236 17.93 -17.85 13.48
C LYS A 236 16.61 -17.51 12.77
N ASN A 237 16.72 -16.90 11.59
CA ASN A 237 15.57 -16.40 10.80
C ASN A 237 14.67 -15.43 11.59
N ALA A 238 15.24 -14.65 12.51
CA ALA A 238 14.52 -13.74 13.39
C ALA A 238 13.39 -14.37 14.20
N GLY A 239 13.52 -15.66 14.57
CA GLY A 239 12.47 -16.40 15.28
C GLY A 239 11.24 -16.74 14.43
N PHE A 240 11.24 -16.41 13.13
CA PHE A 240 10.11 -16.70 12.23
C PHE A 240 9.97 -18.20 11.92
N SER A 241 11.10 -18.92 11.79
CA SER A 241 11.11 -20.33 11.43
C SER A 241 12.40 -21.00 11.85
N THR A 242 12.32 -22.27 12.24
CA THR A 242 13.48 -23.12 12.52
C THR A 242 14.19 -23.61 11.25
N VAL A 243 13.48 -23.60 10.11
CA VAL A 243 13.98 -23.96 8.77
C VAL A 243 14.10 -22.74 7.87
N ALA A 244 14.68 -22.89 6.67
CA ALA A 244 14.81 -21.79 5.72
C ALA A 244 13.41 -21.23 5.36
N PRO A 245 13.16 -19.92 5.53
CA PRO A 245 11.90 -19.30 5.13
C PRO A 245 11.78 -19.24 3.61
N TRP A 246 10.55 -19.10 3.10
CA TRP A 246 10.26 -19.02 1.67
C TRP A 246 10.88 -17.78 0.99
N LEU A 247 11.06 -16.71 1.76
CA LEU A 247 11.77 -15.48 1.40
C LEU A 247 12.77 -15.14 2.52
N ASN A 248 13.96 -14.66 2.16
CA ASN A 248 15.00 -14.34 3.14
C ASN A 248 14.55 -13.26 4.12
N VAL A 249 14.90 -13.43 5.40
CA VAL A 249 14.69 -12.40 6.43
C VAL A 249 15.67 -11.24 6.18
N ASN A 250 15.27 -10.02 6.49
CA ASN A 250 16.18 -8.87 6.40
C ASN A 250 17.34 -9.03 7.39
N ASN A 251 18.58 -8.81 6.95
CA ASN A 251 19.79 -8.96 7.75
C ASN A 251 19.81 -8.07 9.01
N ASN A 252 19.00 -7.02 9.07
CA ASN A 252 18.91 -6.13 10.23
C ASN A 252 18.09 -6.68 11.40
N TYR A 253 17.57 -7.91 11.33
CA TYR A 253 16.72 -8.47 12.39
C TYR A 253 17.39 -8.54 13.77
N THR A 254 18.72 -8.58 13.82
CA THR A 254 19.47 -8.57 15.08
C THR A 254 19.36 -7.25 15.85
N THR A 255 18.99 -6.14 15.18
CA THR A 255 18.79 -4.82 15.79
C THR A 255 17.35 -4.31 15.67
N VAL A 256 16.60 -4.80 14.68
CA VAL A 256 15.18 -4.47 14.47
C VAL A 256 14.37 -5.73 14.70
N ASN A 257 13.82 -5.93 15.90
CA ASN A 257 12.90 -7.03 16.16
C ASN A 257 11.94 -6.70 17.30
N ALA A 258 10.85 -7.45 17.41
CA ALA A 258 9.85 -7.23 18.44
C ALA A 258 10.40 -7.44 19.85
N ALA A 259 11.17 -8.52 20.09
CA ALA A 259 11.68 -8.87 21.41
C ALA A 259 12.57 -7.78 22.05
N GLU A 260 13.42 -7.12 21.27
CA GLU A 260 14.22 -6.00 21.74
C GLU A 260 13.38 -4.73 21.94
N GLN A 261 12.42 -4.46 21.05
CA GLN A 261 11.57 -3.28 21.16
C GLN A 261 10.53 -3.36 22.28
N GLU A 262 10.12 -4.56 22.69
CA GLU A 262 9.28 -4.77 23.88
C GLU A 262 9.95 -4.22 25.14
N LYS A 263 11.26 -4.41 25.27
CA LYS A 263 12.05 -4.03 26.46
C LYS A 263 12.31 -2.53 26.53
N ASP A 264 12.36 -1.84 25.39
CA ASP A 264 12.63 -0.41 25.32
C ASP A 264 11.33 0.43 25.31
N PRO A 265 11.02 1.20 26.37
CA PRO A 265 9.82 2.05 26.43
C PRO A 265 9.80 3.18 25.38
N ASN A 266 10.95 3.48 24.76
CA ASN A 266 11.10 4.49 23.72
C ASN A 266 11.13 3.90 22.31
N SER A 267 10.97 2.58 22.15
CA SER A 267 10.99 1.90 20.85
C SER A 267 9.88 2.37 19.90
N VAL A 268 10.01 2.02 18.61
CA VAL A 268 8.95 2.25 17.62
C VAL A 268 7.68 1.50 18.03
N LEU A 269 7.79 0.25 18.50
CA LEU A 269 6.67 -0.56 18.95
C LEU A 269 5.90 0.10 20.09
N ASN A 270 6.61 0.56 21.11
CA ASN A 270 5.98 1.20 22.26
C ASN A 270 5.46 2.61 21.91
N TYR A 271 6.04 3.30 20.92
CA TYR A 271 5.46 4.51 20.36
C TYR A 271 4.15 4.25 19.61
N PHE A 272 4.11 3.24 18.75
CA PHE A 272 2.89 2.80 18.05
C PHE A 272 1.77 2.48 19.05
N ARG A 273 2.05 1.70 20.09
CA ARG A 273 1.08 1.41 21.17
C ARG A 273 0.55 2.65 21.86
N LYS A 274 1.43 3.61 22.16
CA LYS A 274 1.03 4.90 22.76
C LYS A 274 0.09 5.66 21.82
N MET A 275 0.41 5.72 20.52
CA MET A 275 -0.42 6.40 19.52
C MET A 275 -1.77 5.69 19.30
N VAL A 276 -1.81 4.36 19.26
CA VAL A 276 -3.07 3.59 19.18
C VAL A 276 -3.94 3.87 20.41
N LYS A 277 -3.34 3.86 21.62
CA LYS A 277 -4.06 4.17 22.86
C LYS A 277 -4.58 5.62 22.86
N LEU A 278 -3.79 6.57 22.36
CA LEU A 278 -4.21 7.95 22.21
C LEU A 278 -5.42 8.05 21.27
N ARG A 279 -5.30 7.51 20.05
CA ARG A 279 -6.37 7.52 19.06
C ARG A 279 -7.68 6.94 19.61
N LYS A 280 -7.62 5.76 20.27
CA LYS A 280 -8.80 5.14 20.89
C LYS A 280 -9.46 5.98 21.98
N LYS A 281 -8.69 6.82 22.68
CA LYS A 281 -9.22 7.72 23.72
C LYS A 281 -9.82 9.00 23.17
N THR A 282 -9.39 9.43 21.98
CA THR A 282 -9.78 10.70 21.37
C THR A 282 -10.77 10.56 20.22
N LEU A 283 -10.95 9.34 19.70
CA LEU A 283 -12.05 9.02 18.77
C LEU A 283 -13.38 9.17 19.53
N CYS A 284 -14.07 10.28 19.27
CA CYS A 284 -15.51 10.41 19.49
C CYS A 284 -16.24 9.75 18.31
#